data_AF-A0A7C6YAU5-F1
#
_entry.id   AF-A0A7C6YAU5-F1
#
_cell.length_a   1.000
_cell.length_b   1.000
_cell.length_c   1.000
_cell.angle_alpha   90.00
_cell.angle_beta   90.00
_cell.angle_gamma   90.00
#
_symmetry.space_group_name_H-M   'P 1'
#
loop_
_entity.id
_entity.type
_entity.pdbx_description
1 polymer ?
#
loop_
_entity_poly.entity_id
_entity_poly.type
_entity_poly.pdbx_seq_one_letter_code
_entity_poly.pdbx_strand_id
1 'polypeptide(L)' 'AAADLVRAAGGRVRAKYGWTDVSRFAALGIPAVNLGPGDPGLAHKRDEHCPAEQITEVAEVLRRYLTTAA' A
#
# COMPACT_ATOMS: atom_id res chain seq x y z
N ALA A 1 -3.22 12.87 5.43
CA ALA A 1 -3.49 11.88 4.37
C ALA A 1 -2.55 10.67 4.44
N ALA A 2 -1.31 10.72 3.92
CA ALA A 2 -0.43 9.54 3.90
C ALA A 2 -0.12 8.97 5.31
N ALA A 3 0.12 9.83 6.30
CA ALA A 3 0.30 9.41 7.69
C ALA A 3 -0.95 8.72 8.28
N ASP A 4 -2.15 9.15 7.87
CA ASP A 4 -3.41 8.57 8.35
C ASP A 4 -3.66 7.20 7.72
N LEU A 5 -3.31 7.04 6.45
CA LEU A 5 -3.31 5.74 5.79
C LEU A 5 -2.35 4.75 6.47
N VAL A 6 -1.14 5.21 6.84
CA VAL A 6 -0.19 4.39 7.61
C VAL A 6 -0.78 3.96 8.95
N ARG A 7 -1.49 4.85 9.64
CA ARG A 7 -2.20 4.52 10.88
C ARG A 7 -3.31 3.49 10.65
N ALA A 8 -4.12 3.65 9.61
CA ALA A 8 -5.18 2.70 9.24
C ALA A 8 -4.65 1.31 8.85
N ALA A 9 -3.41 1.24 8.35
CA ALA A 9 -2.67 0.01 8.07
C ALA A 9 -2.06 -0.66 9.32
N GLY A 10 -2.31 -0.10 10.51
CA GLY A 10 -1.80 -0.60 11.78
C GLY A 10 -0.34 -0.19 12.05
N GLY A 11 0.14 0.90 11.43
CA GLY A 11 1.50 1.41 11.64
C GLY A 11 2.61 0.55 11.02
N ARG A 12 2.28 -0.53 10.31
CA ARG A 12 3.24 -1.41 9.65
C ARG A 12 3.78 -0.74 8.39
N VAL A 13 4.99 -0.19 8.47
CA VAL A 13 5.66 0.48 7.35
C VAL A 13 7.11 0.08 7.24
N ARG A 14 7.62 0.09 6.00
CA ARG A 14 9.04 -0.07 5.68
C ARG A 14 9.40 0.88 4.55
N ALA A 15 10.64 1.36 4.55
CA ALA A 15 11.17 2.14 3.44
C ALA A 15 11.15 1.32 2.13
N LYS A 16 10.64 1.93 1.06
CA LYS A 16 10.75 1.40 -0.30
C LYS A 16 12.05 1.92 -0.90
N TYR A 17 13.04 1.03 -1.05
CA TYR A 17 14.32 1.37 -1.65
C TYR A 17 14.31 1.33 -3.18
N GLY A 18 13.39 0.56 -3.78
CA GLY A 18 13.20 0.53 -5.24
C GLY A 18 12.35 1.68 -5.75
N TRP A 19 12.38 1.92 -7.06
CA TRP A 19 11.58 2.95 -7.71
C TRP A 19 10.18 2.44 -8.10
N THR A 20 9.16 3.26 -7.90
CA THR A 20 7.81 3.08 -8.45
C THR A 20 7.25 4.45 -8.85
N ASP A 21 6.10 4.46 -9.54
CA ASP A 21 5.42 5.70 -9.92
C ASP A 21 4.99 6.56 -8.71
N VAL A 22 5.04 6.02 -7.48
CA VAL A 22 4.90 6.80 -6.24
C VAL A 22 5.88 7.99 -6.21
N SER A 23 7.08 7.84 -6.79
CA SER A 23 8.06 8.93 -6.89
C SER A 23 7.56 10.14 -7.67
N ARG A 24 6.63 9.96 -8.62
CA ARG A 24 6.07 11.06 -9.42
C ARG A 24 5.22 12.00 -8.57
N PHE A 25 4.60 11.50 -7.49
CA PHE A 25 3.85 12.33 -6.55
C PHE A 25 4.76 13.27 -5.76
N ALA A 26 5.99 12.85 -5.45
CA ALA A 26 6.96 13.70 -4.76
C ALA A 26 7.33 14.94 -5.60
N ALA A 27 7.41 14.80 -6.92
CA ALA A 27 7.62 15.94 -7.83
C ALA A 27 6.45 16.96 -7.80
N LEU A 28 5.27 16.54 -7.34
CA LEU A 28 4.09 17.38 -7.14
C LEU A 28 3.92 17.85 -5.69
N GLY A 29 4.86 17.54 -4.79
CA GLY A 29 4.76 17.86 -3.36
C GLY A 29 3.69 17.04 -2.62
N ILE A 30 3.24 15.91 -3.17
CA ILE A 30 2.19 15.08 -2.59
C ILE A 30 2.84 13.91 -1.83
N PRO A 31 2.61 13.78 -0.51
CA PRO A 31 3.04 12.61 0.25
C PRO A 31 2.32 11.35 -0.22
N ALA A 32 3.08 10.29 -0.55
CA ALA A 32 2.53 9.06 -1.11
C ALA A 32 3.24 7.81 -0.55
N VAL A 33 2.54 6.67 -0.56
CA VAL A 33 3.02 5.37 -0.07
C VAL A 33 2.69 4.26 -1.09
N ASN A 34 3.47 3.18 -1.07
CA ASN A 34 3.11 1.95 -1.78
C ASN A 34 2.30 1.05 -0.84
N LEU A 35 1.10 0.63 -1.25
CA LEU A 35 0.24 -0.28 -0.50
C LEU A 35 -0.42 -1.25 -1.48
N GLY A 36 -0.30 -2.55 -1.24
CA GLY A 36 -0.92 -3.59 -2.05
C GLY A 36 -0.77 -4.97 -1.43
N PRO A 37 -1.59 -5.94 -1.86
CA PRO A 37 -1.54 -7.33 -1.41
C PRO A 37 -0.45 -8.12 -2.17
N GLY A 38 -0.14 -9.32 -1.66
CA GLY A 38 0.77 -10.27 -2.30
C GLY A 38 2.24 -10.06 -1.93
N ASP A 39 3.06 -11.06 -2.28
CA ASP A 39 4.50 -10.97 -2.14
C ASP A 39 5.11 -10.31 -3.39
N PRO A 40 5.76 -9.14 -3.28
CA PRO A 40 6.42 -8.50 -4.41
C PRO A 40 7.54 -9.36 -5.03
N GLY A 41 8.08 -10.32 -4.29
CA GLY A 41 9.08 -11.27 -4.78
C GLY A 41 8.54 -12.26 -5.82
N LEU A 42 7.21 -12.43 -5.91
CA LEU A 42 6.56 -13.30 -6.90
C LEU A 42 6.17 -12.58 -8.19
N ALA A 43 6.25 -11.25 -8.22
CA ALA A 43 5.92 -10.47 -9.40
C ALA A 43 6.75 -10.93 -10.61
N HIS A 44 6.09 -11.06 -11.77
CA HIS A 44 6.70 -11.49 -13.03
C HIS A 44 7.26 -12.92 -13.05
N LYS A 45 6.80 -13.78 -12.15
CA LYS A 45 7.08 -15.23 -12.20
C LYS A 45 5.94 -15.97 -12.88
N ARG A 46 6.24 -17.17 -13.38
CA ARG A 46 5.24 -18.04 -14.05
C ARG A 46 4.14 -18.50 -13.11
N ASP A 47 4.49 -18.69 -11.85
CA ASP A 47 3.65 -19.09 -10.74
C ASP A 47 3.28 -17.91 -9.84
N GLU A 48 3.13 -16.71 -10.41
CA GLU A 48 2.66 -15.53 -9.68
C GLU A 48 1.27 -15.80 -9.06
N HIS A 49 1.17 -15.64 -7.74
CA HIS A 49 -0.05 -15.82 -6.99
C HIS A 49 -0.06 -14.92 -5.76
N CYS A 50 -1.26 -14.73 -5.20
CA CYS A 50 -1.49 -13.96 -3.98
C CYS A 50 -2.51 -14.71 -3.12
N PRO A 51 -2.31 -14.82 -1.80
CA PRO A 51 -3.35 -15.30 -0.90
C PRO A 51 -4.61 -14.41 -1.02
N ALA A 52 -5.76 -15.02 -1.27
CA ALA A 52 -7.00 -14.28 -1.53
C ALA A 52 -7.43 -13.39 -0.34
N GLU A 53 -7.15 -13.83 0.88
CA GLU A 53 -7.38 -13.08 2.13
C GLU A 53 -6.69 -11.70 2.15
N GLN A 54 -5.49 -11.58 1.56
CA GLN A 54 -4.75 -10.32 1.54
C GLN A 54 -5.46 -9.26 0.68
N ILE A 55 -6.22 -9.68 -0.34
CA ILE A 55 -7.04 -8.75 -1.14
C ILE A 55 -8.07 -8.07 -0.24
N THR A 56 -8.79 -8.85 0.56
CA THR A 56 -9.80 -8.34 1.48
C THR A 56 -9.19 -7.53 2.62
N GLU A 57 -8.04 -7.91 3.15
CA GLU A 57 -7.34 -7.15 4.20
C GLU A 57 -6.96 -5.74 3.73
N VAL A 58 -6.40 -5.61 2.53
CA VAL A 58 -6.05 -4.29 1.96
C VAL A 58 -7.30 -3.46 1.70
N ALA A 59 -8.38 -4.09 1.22
CA ALA A 59 -9.67 -3.42 1.04
C ALA A 59 -10.22 -2.88 2.38
N GLU A 60 -10.11 -3.65 3.48
CA GLU A 60 -10.53 -3.20 4.81
C GLU A 60 -9.67 -2.04 5.35
N VAL A 61 -8.36 -2.05 5.09
CA VAL A 61 -7.49 -0.91 5.43
C VAL A 61 -7.97 0.36 4.72
N LEU A 62 -8.24 0.28 3.42
CA LEU A 62 -8.75 1.41 2.64
C LEU A 62 -10.13 1.86 3.12
N ARG A 63 -11.04 0.92 3.41
CA ARG A 63 -12.36 1.24 3.99
C ARG A 63 -12.20 2.02 5.29
N ARG A 64 -11.45 1.48 6.26
CA ARG A 64 -11.20 2.18 7.53
C ARG A 64 -10.61 3.58 7.31
N TYR A 65 -9.62 3.72 6.44
CA TYR A 65 -9.02 5.02 6.14
C TYR A 65 -10.04 6.03 5.57
N LEU A 66 -10.90 5.59 4.65
CA LEU A 66 -11.80 6.47 3.91
C LEU A 66 -13.14 6.72 4.61
N THR A 67 -13.54 5.88 5.56
CA THR A 67 -14.84 5.99 6.26
C THR A 67 -14.74 6.39 7.73
N THR A 68 -13.55 6.33 8.33
CA THR A 68 -13.36 6.89 9.67
C THR A 68 -13.17 8.40 9.50
N ALA A 69 -14.09 9.20 10.04
CA ALA A 69 -13.96 10.65 10.07
C ALA A 69 -12.64 11.04 10.75
N ALA A 70 -11.91 11.98 10.15
CA ALA A 70 -10.66 12.53 10.68
C ALA A 70 -10.89 13.27 12.00
#